data_AF-A0A964W7H2-F1
#
_entry.id   AF-A0A964W7H2-F1
#
_cell.length_a   1.000
_cell.length_b   1.000
_cell.length_c   1.000
_cell.angle_alpha   90.00
_cell.angle_beta   90.00
_cell.angle_gamma   90.00
#
_symmetry.space_group_name_H-M   'P 1'
#
loop_
_entity.id
_entity.type
_entity.pdbx_description
1 polymer ?
#
loop_
_entity_poly.entity_id
_entity_poly.type
_entity_poly.pdbx_seq_one_letter_code
_entity_poly.pdbx_strand_id
1 'polypeptide(L)'
;MGFWKKKEEETAPSPVARWLACKITDLKEWWVKLMVKLTAKLSLSQQKMGFAILGLLCCFYCTFLIVQGFTTVKSGQKTIPVNSISRPESPKAVTSGDEHGEQEIRRIKHLFYVMDSLKHDPHGRRQYDSIAAYRPGLLDTLKKLEEYYKN
;
A
#
# COMPACT_ATOMS: atom_id res chain seq x y z
N MET A 1 -16.16 -28.05 7.57
CA MET A 1 -15.40 -26.84 7.18
C MET A 1 -15.26 -26.89 5.67
N GLY A 2 -16.20 -26.38 4.86
CA GLY A 2 -16.58 -24.98 4.75
C GLY A 2 -16.28 -24.55 3.31
N PHE A 3 -16.99 -25.16 2.35
CA PHE A 3 -16.85 -24.95 0.92
C PHE A 3 -17.23 -23.50 0.56
N TRP A 4 -16.24 -22.68 0.20
CA TRP A 4 -16.46 -21.35 -0.35
C TRP A 4 -16.94 -21.46 -1.81
N LYS A 5 -18.23 -21.69 -1.99
CA LYS A 5 -18.89 -21.55 -3.29
C LYS A 5 -19.16 -20.04 -3.49
N LYS A 6 -18.28 -19.36 -4.21
CA LYS A 6 -18.50 -18.00 -4.73
C LYS A 6 -19.86 -18.03 -5.45
N LYS A 7 -20.83 -17.28 -4.94
CA LYS A 7 -22.04 -16.95 -5.70
C LYS A 7 -21.59 -16.07 -6.86
N GLU A 8 -21.51 -16.65 -8.05
CA GLU A 8 -21.64 -15.87 -9.27
C GLU A 8 -23.05 -15.29 -9.23
N GLU A 9 -23.10 -14.01 -8.88
CA GLU A 9 -24.28 -13.19 -9.01
C GLU A 9 -24.50 -13.04 -10.53
N GLU A 10 -25.26 -13.97 -11.11
CA GLU A 10 -25.86 -13.79 -12.44
C GLU A 10 -26.85 -12.64 -12.34
N THR A 11 -26.33 -11.41 -12.36
CA THR A 11 -27.12 -10.20 -12.57
C THR A 11 -27.75 -10.34 -13.94
N ALA A 12 -29.04 -10.72 -13.98
CA ALA A 12 -29.84 -10.68 -15.18
C ALA A 12 -29.56 -9.36 -15.92
N PRO A 13 -29.14 -9.39 -17.19
CA PRO A 13 -28.62 -8.21 -17.84
C PRO A 13 -29.77 -7.21 -17.94
N SER A 14 -29.66 -6.12 -17.18
CA SER A 14 -30.62 -5.04 -17.22
C SER A 14 -30.80 -4.60 -18.68
N PRO A 15 -31.99 -4.14 -19.09
CA PRO A 15 -32.23 -3.69 -20.45
C PRO A 15 -31.17 -2.66 -20.92
N VAL A 16 -30.63 -1.88 -19.97
CA VAL A 16 -29.51 -0.94 -20.19
C VAL A 16 -28.19 -1.65 -20.46
N ALA A 17 -27.86 -2.73 -19.75
CA ALA A 17 -26.65 -3.51 -19.99
C ALA A 17 -26.66 -4.19 -21.37
N ARG A 18 -27.83 -4.68 -21.81
CA ARG A 18 -28.01 -5.25 -23.17
C ARG A 18 -27.84 -4.16 -24.24
N TRP A 19 -28.42 -2.98 -24.02
CA TRP A 19 -28.25 -1.83 -24.92
C TRP A 19 -26.80 -1.35 -25.01
N LEU A 20 -26.10 -1.24 -23.87
CA LEU A 20 -24.68 -0.88 -23.82
C LEU A 20 -23.81 -1.91 -24.52
N ALA A 21 -24.05 -3.21 -24.28
CA ALA A 21 -23.34 -4.28 -24.95
C ALA A 21 -23.53 -4.19 -26.48
N CYS A 22 -24.76 -3.98 -26.95
CA CYS A 22 -25.05 -3.76 -28.37
C CYS A 22 -24.34 -2.53 -28.93
N LYS A 23 -24.32 -1.40 -28.21
CA LYS A 23 -23.61 -0.19 -28.66
C LYS A 23 -22.10 -0.39 -28.75
N ILE A 24 -21.53 -1.14 -27.80
CA ILE A 24 -20.11 -1.49 -27.83
C ILE A 24 -19.80 -2.39 -29.02
N THR A 25 -20.65 -3.38 -29.33
CA THR A 25 -20.45 -4.26 -30.49
C THR A 25 -20.61 -3.52 -31.81
N ASP A 26 -21.60 -2.63 -31.93
CA ASP A 26 -21.80 -1.80 -33.13
C ASP A 26 -20.59 -0.91 -33.41
N LEU A 27 -20.04 -0.30 -32.36
CA LEU A 27 -18.85 0.54 -32.45
C LEU A 27 -17.62 -0.26 -32.89
N LYS A 28 -17.47 -1.48 -32.35
CA LYS A 28 -16.40 -2.39 -32.75
C LYS A 28 -16.54 -2.79 -34.21
N GLU A 29 -17.74 -3.17 -34.66
CA GLU A 29 -17.97 -3.54 -36.05
C GLU A 29 -17.75 -2.38 -37.02
N TRP A 30 -18.20 -1.18 -36.65
CA TRP A 30 -17.96 0.02 -37.45
C TRP A 30 -16.47 0.32 -37.56
N TRP A 31 -15.74 0.23 -36.44
CA TRP A 31 -14.29 0.44 -36.41
C TRP A 31 -13.54 -0.62 -37.22
N VAL A 32 -13.94 -1.90 -37.13
CA VAL A 32 -13.37 -2.98 -37.94
C VAL A 32 -13.64 -2.74 -39.43
N LYS A 33 -14.87 -2.37 -39.82
CA LYS A 33 -15.21 -2.04 -41.22
C LYS A 33 -14.40 -0.85 -41.73
N LEU A 34 -14.18 0.15 -40.88
CA LEU A 34 -13.36 1.32 -41.19
C LEU A 34 -11.89 0.94 -41.35
N MET A 35 -11.35 0.12 -40.44
CA MET A 35 -9.99 -0.40 -40.51
C MET A 35 -9.79 -1.27 -41.76
N VAL A 36 -10.73 -2.15 -42.09
CA VAL A 36 -10.67 -2.95 -43.32
C VAL A 36 -10.71 -2.07 -44.57
N LYS A 37 -11.50 -0.99 -44.61
CA LYS A 37 -11.49 -0.03 -45.73
C LYS A 37 -10.16 0.73 -45.84
N LEU A 38 -9.56 1.12 -44.71
CA LEU A 38 -8.26 1.77 -44.67
C LEU A 38 -7.14 0.80 -45.09
N THR A 39 -7.17 -0.44 -44.59
CA THR A 39 -6.17 -1.48 -44.91
C THR A 39 -6.32 -1.99 -46.34
N ALA A 40 -7.54 -2.11 -46.88
CA ALA A 40 -7.79 -2.55 -48.26
C ALA A 40 -7.30 -1.54 -49.31
N LYS A 41 -7.19 -0.25 -48.95
CA LYS A 41 -6.59 0.77 -49.83
C LYS A 41 -5.06 0.79 -49.76
N LEU A 42 -4.43 0.11 -48.81
CA LEU A 42 -2.99 0.05 -48.70
C LEU A 42 -2.43 -1.19 -49.42
N SER A 43 -1.49 -0.95 -50.33
CA SER A 43 -0.65 -2.01 -50.90
C SER A 43 0.19 -2.68 -49.81
N LEU A 44 0.49 -3.98 -49.96
CA LEU A 44 1.31 -4.75 -49.00
C LEU A 44 2.65 -4.08 -48.66
N SER A 45 3.24 -3.35 -49.62
CA SER A 45 4.46 -2.56 -49.38
C SER A 45 4.22 -1.33 -48.50
N GLN A 46 3.09 -0.65 -48.66
CA GLN A 46 2.70 0.49 -47.82
C GLN A 46 2.31 0.04 -46.41
N GLN A 47 1.71 -1.14 -46.27
CA GLN A 47 1.40 -1.72 -44.97
C GLN A 47 2.67 -2.07 -44.19
N LYS A 48 3.66 -2.72 -44.84
CA LYS A 48 4.98 -2.99 -44.23
C LYS A 48 5.71 -1.70 -43.85
N MET A 49 5.67 -0.68 -44.72
CA MET A 49 6.25 0.63 -44.44
C MET A 49 5.55 1.32 -43.26
N GLY A 50 4.22 1.24 -43.18
CA GLY A 50 3.44 1.75 -42.05
C GLY A 50 3.81 1.08 -40.73
N PHE A 51 3.94 -0.25 -40.72
CA PHE A 51 4.40 -0.98 -39.52
C PHE A 51 5.85 -0.64 -39.16
N ALA A 52 6.73 -0.45 -40.15
CA ALA A 52 8.11 -0.03 -39.90
C ALA A 52 8.16 1.37 -39.28
N ILE A 53 7.39 2.34 -39.82
CA ILE A 53 7.31 3.71 -39.29
C ILE A 53 6.69 3.71 -37.89
N LEU A 54 5.61 2.95 -37.67
CA LEU A 54 4.98 2.82 -36.36
C LEU A 54 5.95 2.20 -35.34
N GLY A 55 6.66 1.15 -35.74
CA GLY A 55 7.68 0.51 -34.92
C GLY A 55 8.80 1.48 -34.56
N LEU A 56 9.31 2.25 -35.53
CA LEU A 56 10.33 3.28 -35.30
C LEU A 56 9.82 4.40 -34.38
N LEU A 57 8.60 4.89 -34.56
CA LEU A 57 7.99 5.89 -33.69
C LEU A 57 7.79 5.36 -32.27
N CYS A 58 7.39 4.11 -32.12
CA CYS A 58 7.23 3.45 -30.83
C CYS A 58 8.59 3.29 -30.12
N CYS A 59 9.60 2.79 -30.82
CA CYS A 59 10.96 2.70 -30.31
C CYS A 59 11.51 4.08 -29.93
N PHE A 60 11.33 5.08 -30.79
CA PHE A 60 11.73 6.46 -30.53
C PHE A 60 11.06 7.00 -29.27
N TYR A 61 9.74 6.82 -29.12
CA TYR A 61 9.00 7.25 -27.94
C TYR A 61 9.46 6.55 -26.66
N CYS A 62 9.68 5.23 -26.70
CA CYS A 62 10.23 4.49 -25.56
C CYS A 62 11.60 5.01 -25.15
N THR A 63 12.50 5.23 -26.12
CA THR A 63 13.83 5.81 -25.84
C THR A 63 13.73 7.24 -25.31
N PHE A 64 12.79 8.03 -25.82
CA PHE A 64 12.52 9.39 -25.35
C PHE A 64 12.08 9.39 -23.89
N LEU A 65 11.17 8.49 -23.49
CA LEU A 65 10.74 8.36 -22.09
C LEU A 65 11.89 7.94 -21.17
N ILE A 66 12.73 7.01 -21.62
CA ILE A 66 13.91 6.57 -20.85
C ILE A 66 14.88 7.76 -20.66
N VAL A 67 15.21 8.47 -21.74
CA VAL A 67 16.08 9.65 -21.69
C VAL A 67 15.46 10.73 -20.82
N GLN A 68 14.17 11.02 -20.96
CA GLN A 68 13.45 11.99 -20.13
C GLN A 68 13.49 11.58 -18.65
N GLY A 69 13.36 10.29 -18.34
CA GLY A 69 13.52 9.76 -16.99
C GLY A 69 14.91 10.02 -16.42
N PHE A 70 15.97 9.78 -17.20
CA PHE A 70 17.35 10.02 -16.74
C PHE A 70 17.74 11.51 -16.73
N THR A 71 17.23 12.33 -17.64
CA THR A 71 17.52 13.77 -17.67
C THR A 71 16.77 14.53 -16.59
N THR A 72 15.53 14.16 -16.27
CA THR A 72 14.80 14.72 -15.12
C THR A 72 15.41 14.35 -13.77
N VAL A 73 16.15 13.23 -13.67
CA VAL A 73 16.93 12.88 -12.48
C VAL A 73 18.22 13.71 -12.36
N LYS A 74 18.79 14.18 -13.48
CA LYS A 74 19.98 15.05 -13.48
C LYS A 74 19.67 16.51 -13.16
N SER A 75 18.47 17.01 -13.45
CA SER A 75 18.08 18.41 -13.17
C SER A 75 17.48 18.64 -11.78
N GLY A 76 17.58 17.67 -10.89
CA GLY A 76 17.15 17.79 -9.50
C GLY A 76 16.80 16.41 -9.01
N GLN A 77 17.47 15.97 -7.95
CA GLN A 77 17.05 14.82 -7.16
C GLN A 77 15.52 14.88 -6.99
N LYS A 78 14.79 14.03 -7.72
CA LYS A 78 13.59 13.45 -7.13
C LYS A 78 14.10 12.51 -6.06
N THR A 79 14.52 13.10 -4.95
CA THR A 79 14.26 12.56 -3.63
C THR A 79 12.83 12.10 -3.73
N ILE A 80 12.63 10.79 -3.88
CA ILE A 80 11.35 10.16 -3.55
C ILE A 80 10.95 10.91 -2.30
N PRO A 81 9.85 11.69 -2.27
CA PRO A 81 9.37 12.13 -0.99
C PRO A 81 9.13 10.80 -0.31
N VAL A 82 10.06 10.42 0.57
CA VAL A 82 9.73 9.67 1.75
C VAL A 82 8.67 10.59 2.30
N ASN A 83 7.41 10.35 1.92
CA ASN A 83 6.24 10.89 2.58
C ASN A 83 6.66 10.72 4.00
N SER A 84 6.97 11.85 4.67
CA SER A 84 7.62 11.79 5.96
C SER A 84 6.74 10.82 6.68
N ILE A 85 7.28 9.63 6.98
CA ILE A 85 6.52 8.66 7.71
C ILE A 85 6.18 9.50 8.91
N SER A 86 4.90 9.84 9.04
CA SER A 86 4.41 10.53 10.21
C SER A 86 4.67 9.47 11.25
N ARG A 87 5.89 9.52 11.79
CA ARG A 87 6.26 8.82 12.99
C ARG A 87 5.14 9.31 13.88
N PRO A 88 4.23 8.43 14.34
CA PRO A 88 3.29 8.84 15.37
C PRO A 88 4.17 9.54 16.38
N GLU A 89 3.87 10.82 16.58
CA GLU A 89 4.68 11.78 17.32
C GLU A 89 5.28 11.00 18.49
N SER A 90 6.59 10.71 18.41
CA SER A 90 7.26 10.09 19.54
C SER A 90 6.87 10.97 20.71
N PRO A 91 6.23 10.41 21.77
CA PRO A 91 5.61 11.23 22.81
C PRO A 91 6.62 12.30 23.13
N LYS A 92 6.24 13.56 22.89
CA LYS A 92 7.10 14.72 23.12
C LYS A 92 7.81 14.42 24.42
N ALA A 93 9.15 14.35 24.38
CA ALA A 93 9.94 14.23 25.59
C ALA A 93 9.38 15.30 26.50
N VAL A 94 8.69 14.83 27.55
CA VAL A 94 7.90 15.68 28.43
C VAL A 94 8.86 16.77 28.85
N THR A 95 8.60 18.00 28.41
CA THR A 95 9.33 19.16 28.86
C THR A 95 9.25 19.07 30.38
N SER A 96 10.39 18.82 31.01
CA SER A 96 10.55 18.59 32.44
C SER A 96 10.02 19.80 33.20
N GLY A 97 8.72 19.78 33.47
CA GLY A 97 7.90 20.94 33.85
C GLY A 97 6.38 20.67 33.85
N ASP A 98 5.89 19.65 33.13
CA ASP A 98 4.48 19.23 33.23
C ASP A 98 4.30 18.18 34.35
N GLU A 99 3.62 18.56 35.43
CA GLU A 99 3.25 17.69 36.56
C GLU A 99 2.51 16.40 36.14
N HIS A 100 1.93 16.38 34.92
CA HIS A 100 1.28 15.21 34.33
C HIS A 100 2.25 14.08 33.97
N GLY A 101 3.46 14.37 33.47
CA GLY A 101 4.40 13.33 33.06
C GLY A 101 4.97 12.53 34.24
N GLU A 102 5.19 13.20 35.38
CA GLU A 102 5.66 12.57 36.62
C GLU A 102 4.65 11.55 37.19
N GLN A 103 3.34 11.81 37.02
CA GLN A 103 2.30 10.87 37.45
C GLN A 103 2.24 9.64 36.54
N GLU A 104 2.41 9.83 35.23
CA GLU A 104 2.44 8.73 34.26
C GLU A 104 3.66 7.82 34.47
N ILE A 105 4.84 8.40 34.70
CA ILE A 105 6.07 7.66 35.03
C ILE A 105 5.89 6.85 36.31
N ARG A 106 5.24 7.39 37.35
CA ARG A 106 4.95 6.63 38.59
C ARG A 106 4.02 5.45 38.34
N ARG A 107 3.00 5.60 37.50
CA ARG A 107 2.10 4.50 37.12
C ARG A 107 2.85 3.41 36.36
N ILE A 108 3.75 3.78 35.46
CA ILE A 108 4.60 2.83 34.72
C ILE A 108 5.54 2.09 35.67
N LYS A 109 6.23 2.80 36.59
CA LYS A 109 7.11 2.18 37.59
C LYS A 109 6.36 1.23 38.53
N HIS A 110 5.16 1.61 38.96
CA HIS A 110 4.31 0.74 39.77
C HIS A 110 3.92 -0.53 39.01
N LEU A 111 3.57 -0.41 37.72
CA LEU A 111 3.28 -1.57 36.87
C LEU A 111 4.48 -2.52 36.77
N PHE A 112 5.69 -1.99 36.61
CA PHE A 112 6.92 -2.77 36.63
C PHE A 112 7.12 -3.54 37.93
N TYR A 113 6.96 -2.86 39.07
CA TYR A 113 7.09 -3.48 40.39
C TYR A 113 6.08 -4.62 40.59
N VAL A 114 4.82 -4.41 40.18
CA VAL A 114 3.78 -5.44 40.24
C VAL A 114 4.12 -6.62 39.34
N MET A 115 4.54 -6.37 38.10
CA MET A 115 4.91 -7.44 37.16
C MET A 115 6.12 -8.24 37.63
N ASP A 116 7.11 -7.58 38.21
CA ASP A 116 8.30 -8.24 38.76
C ASP A 116 7.97 -9.03 40.03
N SER A 117 7.10 -8.50 40.89
CA SER A 117 6.59 -9.22 42.07
C SER A 117 5.80 -10.48 41.67
N LEU A 118 4.91 -10.36 40.68
CA LEU A 118 4.13 -11.49 40.15
C LEU A 118 5.01 -12.57 39.52
N LYS A 119 6.16 -12.19 38.95
CA LYS A 119 7.12 -13.14 38.36
C LYS A 119 7.86 -13.96 39.42
N HIS A 120 8.18 -13.35 40.56
CA HIS A 120 8.96 -13.99 41.63
C HIS A 120 8.08 -14.75 42.64
N ASP A 121 6.81 -14.39 42.79
CA ASP A 121 5.88 -15.12 43.66
C ASP A 121 5.39 -16.43 43.00
N PRO A 122 5.56 -17.60 43.63
CA PRO A 122 5.04 -18.88 43.12
C PRO A 122 3.52 -18.90 42.91
N HIS A 123 2.73 -18.10 43.65
CA HIS A 123 1.29 -17.93 43.41
C HIS A 123 0.98 -16.90 42.31
N GLY A 124 1.71 -15.79 42.27
CA GLY A 124 1.62 -14.75 41.25
C GLY A 124 2.04 -15.17 39.84
N ARG A 125 2.90 -16.20 39.71
CA ARG A 125 3.46 -16.62 38.42
C ARG A 125 2.41 -17.08 37.41
N ARG A 126 1.33 -17.72 37.87
CA ARG A 126 0.21 -18.10 37.00
C ARG A 126 -0.51 -16.89 36.41
N GLN A 127 -0.63 -15.82 37.18
CA GLN A 127 -1.23 -14.56 36.73
C GLN A 127 -0.28 -13.85 35.75
N TYR A 128 1.02 -13.85 36.03
CA TYR A 128 2.04 -13.33 35.12
C TYR A 128 1.98 -14.01 33.75
N ASP A 129 1.97 -15.35 33.73
CA ASP A 129 1.93 -16.13 32.49
C ASP A 129 0.62 -15.89 31.70
N SER A 130 -0.51 -15.74 32.40
CA SER A 130 -1.80 -15.39 31.78
C SER A 130 -1.78 -13.99 31.14
N ILE A 131 -1.18 -13.01 31.81
CA ILE A 131 -1.07 -11.64 31.28
C ILE A 131 -0.15 -11.62 30.06
N ALA A 132 0.97 -12.33 30.12
CA ALA A 132 1.92 -12.44 29.01
C ALA A 132 1.30 -13.13 27.78
N ALA A 133 0.47 -14.16 27.98
CA ALA A 133 -0.22 -14.85 26.91
C ALA A 133 -1.34 -14.01 26.27
N TYR A 134 -2.09 -13.24 27.07
CA TYR A 134 -3.20 -12.43 26.57
C TYR A 134 -2.76 -11.18 25.79
N ARG A 135 -1.60 -10.59 26.15
CA ARG A 135 -1.05 -9.41 25.46
C ARG A 135 0.40 -9.65 25.03
N PRO A 136 0.62 -10.40 23.93
CA PRO A 136 1.96 -10.55 23.37
C PRO A 136 2.52 -9.16 22.99
N GLY A 137 3.67 -8.79 23.57
CA GLY A 137 4.33 -7.50 23.34
C GLY A 137 4.19 -6.46 24.45
N LEU A 138 3.33 -6.66 25.46
CA LEU A 138 3.22 -5.73 26.60
C LEU A 138 4.56 -5.57 27.33
N LEU A 139 5.19 -6.70 27.68
CA LEU A 139 6.49 -6.72 28.36
C LEU A 139 7.60 -6.07 27.55
N ASP A 140 7.52 -6.15 26.22
CA ASP A 140 8.51 -5.57 25.31
C ASP A 140 8.35 -4.04 25.23
N THR A 141 7.10 -3.56 25.10
CA THR A 141 6.81 -2.12 25.16
C THR A 141 7.19 -1.50 26.49
N LEU A 142 6.98 -2.22 27.60
CA LEU A 142 7.39 -1.75 28.93
C LEU A 142 8.90 -1.59 29.02
N LYS A 143 9.69 -2.59 28.61
CA LYS A 143 11.16 -2.51 28.59
C LYS A 143 11.67 -1.32 27.76
N LYS A 144 11.07 -1.10 26.60
CA LYS A 144 11.41 0.03 25.73
C LYS A 144 11.09 1.38 26.38
N LEU A 145 10.01 1.44 27.16
CA LEU A 145 9.61 2.63 27.90
C LEU A 145 10.57 2.90 29.08
N GLU A 146 11.02 1.86 29.78
CA GLU A 146 12.06 1.98 30.81
C GLU A 146 13.37 2.50 30.23
N GLU A 147 13.81 1.98 29.08
CA GLU A 147 15.02 2.45 28.38
C GLU A 147 14.90 3.92 27.95
N TYR A 148 13.71 4.33 27.48
CA TYR A 148 13.47 5.71 27.06
C TYR A 148 13.55 6.71 28.22
N TYR A 149 13.05 6.36 29.41
CA TYR A 149 13.05 7.26 30.58
C TYR A 149 14.31 7.16 31.46
N LYS A 150 15.19 6.19 31.21
CA LYS A 150 16.48 6.05 31.91
C LYS A 150 17.58 6.92 31.27
N ASN A 151 17.45 7.24 29.98
CA ASN A 151 18.31 8.15 29.23
C ASN A 151 17.80 9.58 29.28
#